data_AF-A0A0F9GNG0-F1
#
_entry.id   AF-A0A0F9GNG0-F1
#
_cell.length_a   1.000
_cell.length_b   1.000
_cell.length_c   1.000
_cell.angle_alpha   90.00
_cell.angle_beta   90.00
_cell.angle_gamma   90.00
#
_symmetry.space_group_name_H-M   'P 1'
#
loop_
_entity.id
_entity.type
_entity.pdbx_description
1 polymer ?
#
loop_
_entity_poly.entity_id
_entity_poly.type
_entity_poly.pdbx_seq_one_letter_code
_entity_poly.pdbx_strand_id
1 'polypeptide(L)'
;MPVVDKALYVEGVQVGAAWQFSGRVFVEAPPGSGTWRKAIAGEVEVELKFLGEWWQVPISMETLLTNASGNVSFAGSWQTGSYTMEARHLQSGDKYKVRFDCHDDGTYDTEVEIE
;
A
#
# COMPACT_ATOMS: atom_id res chain seq x y z
N MET A 1 20.13 -8.04 7.38
CA MET A 1 19.00 -8.05 6.42
C MET A 1 17.81 -7.50 7.18
N PRO A 2 17.10 -6.46 6.73
CA PRO A 2 15.97 -5.94 7.48
C PRO A 2 14.92 -7.05 7.58
N VAL A 3 14.47 -7.33 8.81
CA VAL A 3 13.36 -8.24 9.06
C VAL A 3 12.14 -7.60 8.42
N VAL A 4 11.69 -8.19 7.31
CA VAL A 4 10.46 -7.76 6.64
C VAL A 4 9.31 -8.23 7.53
N ASP A 5 8.89 -7.37 8.45
CA ASP A 5 7.79 -7.62 9.39
C ASP A 5 6.41 -7.37 8.75
N LYS A 6 6.40 -6.79 7.53
CA LYS A 6 5.19 -6.42 6.79
C LYS A 6 5.34 -6.73 5.30
N ALA A 7 4.35 -7.42 4.73
CA ALA A 7 4.30 -7.74 3.30
C ALA A 7 4.04 -6.49 2.43
N LEU A 8 3.38 -5.48 2.99
CA LEU A 8 3.12 -4.19 2.34
C LEU A 8 3.64 -3.06 3.24
N TYR A 9 4.50 -2.23 2.68
CA TYR A 9 4.98 -1.01 3.31
C TYR A 9 4.41 0.20 2.56
N VAL A 10 3.82 1.14 3.30
CA VAL A 10 3.26 2.38 2.75
C VAL A 10 4.11 3.56 3.21
N GLU A 11 4.48 4.41 2.27
CA GLU A 11 5.21 5.64 2.49
C GLU A 11 4.33 6.81 2.02
N GLY A 12 3.93 7.67 2.96
CA GLY A 12 3.21 8.90 2.69
C GLY A 12 4.14 10.10 2.84
N VAL A 13 4.16 10.99 1.85
CA VAL A 13 4.93 12.23 1.88
C VAL A 13 4.01 13.40 1.59
N GLN A 14 3.98 14.39 2.48
CA GLN A 14 3.27 15.64 2.25
C GLN A 14 4.12 16.57 1.38
N VAL A 15 3.60 16.97 0.23
CA VAL A 15 4.22 17.92 -0.71
C VAL A 15 3.31 19.15 -0.80
N GLY A 16 3.65 20.20 -0.05
CA GLY A 16 2.78 21.37 0.09
C GLY A 16 1.53 21.02 0.90
N ALA A 17 0.35 21.18 0.30
CA ALA A 17 -0.94 20.85 0.93
C ALA A 17 -1.52 19.49 0.49
N ALA A 18 -0.77 18.72 -0.30
CA ALA A 18 -1.21 17.44 -0.84
C ALA A 18 -0.31 16.30 -0.39
N TRP A 19 -0.88 15.10 -0.32
CA TRP A 19 -0.20 13.86 0.02
C TRP A 19 0.14 13.06 -1.24
N GLN A 20 1.36 12.54 -1.28
CA GLN A 20 1.82 11.57 -2.27
C GLN A 20 2.09 10.25 -1.57
N PHE A 21 1.63 9.15 -2.18
CA PHE A 21 1.78 7.82 -1.63
C PHE A 21 2.66 6.93 -2.50
N SER A 22 3.49 6.14 -1.85
CA SER A 22 4.28 5.08 -2.47
C SER A 22 4.14 3.80 -1.65
N GLY A 23 4.09 2.67 -2.33
CA GLY A 23 4.04 1.35 -1.72
C GLY A 23 5.29 0.54 -2.05
N ARG A 24 5.77 -0.26 -1.11
CA ARG A 24 6.77 -1.31 -1.36
C ARG A 24 6.19 -2.65 -0.93
N VAL A 25 6.21 -3.61 -1.84
CA VAL A 25 5.58 -4.92 -1.64
C VAL A 25 6.63 -6.02 -1.60
N PHE A 26 6.47 -6.91 -0.63
CA PHE A 26 7.27 -8.10 -0.44
C PHE A 26 6.36 -9.31 -0.52
N VAL A 27 6.82 -10.34 -1.22
CA VAL A 27 6.12 -11.61 -1.40
C VAL A 27 7.00 -12.75 -0.93
N GLU A 28 6.38 -13.79 -0.42
CA GLU A 28 7.07 -15.00 -0.01
C GLU A 28 7.39 -15.88 -1.23
N ALA A 29 8.62 -16.40 -1.30
CA ALA A 29 9.06 -17.21 -2.43
C ALA A 29 9.97 -18.39 -2.00
N PRO A 30 9.51 -19.65 -2.15
CA PRO A 30 8.15 -20.06 -2.56
C PRO A 30 7.09 -19.79 -1.47
N PRO A 31 5.79 -19.76 -1.79
CA PRO A 31 4.73 -19.56 -0.80
C PRO A 31 4.83 -20.56 0.36
N GLY A 32 4.75 -20.09 1.60
CA GLY A 32 4.87 -20.90 2.83
C GLY A 32 6.30 -21.30 3.22
N SER A 33 7.34 -20.68 2.65
CA SER A 33 8.76 -21.01 2.91
C SER A 33 9.43 -20.23 4.04
N GLY A 34 8.78 -19.22 4.60
CA GLY A 34 9.35 -18.17 5.46
C GLY A 34 10.31 -17.21 4.74
N THR A 35 10.53 -17.37 3.42
CA THR A 35 11.52 -16.59 2.66
C THR A 35 10.86 -15.44 1.93
N TRP A 36 11.05 -14.22 2.45
CA TRP A 36 10.52 -13.00 1.86
C TRP A 36 11.46 -12.41 0.82
N ARG A 37 10.92 -12.04 -0.33
CA ARG A 37 11.62 -11.27 -1.37
C ARG A 37 10.78 -10.08 -1.81
N LYS A 38 11.40 -9.15 -2.52
CA LYS A 38 10.64 -8.08 -3.17
C LYS A 38 9.77 -8.68 -4.27
N ALA A 39 8.56 -8.12 -4.44
CA ALA A 39 7.73 -8.40 -5.59
C ALA A 39 8.48 -8.01 -6.89
N ILE A 40 8.28 -8.77 -7.96
CA ILE A 40 8.79 -8.41 -9.29
C ILE A 40 7.74 -7.62 -10.08
N ALA A 41 8.11 -7.18 -11.28
CA ALA A 41 7.22 -6.41 -12.13
C ALA A 41 5.96 -7.20 -12.48
N GLY A 42 4.79 -6.63 -12.20
CA GLY A 42 3.50 -7.24 -12.55
C GLY A 42 3.06 -8.40 -11.66
N GLU A 43 3.77 -8.67 -10.57
CA GLU A 43 3.47 -9.81 -9.69
C GLU A 43 2.38 -9.49 -8.66
N VAL A 44 2.35 -8.25 -8.16
CA VAL A 44 1.37 -7.78 -7.18
C VAL A 44 0.62 -6.58 -7.75
N GLU A 45 -0.70 -6.64 -7.62
CA GLU A 45 -1.60 -5.52 -7.89
C GLU A 45 -1.81 -4.75 -6.58
N VAL A 46 -1.55 -3.45 -6.59
CA VAL A 46 -1.75 -2.58 -5.44
C VAL A 46 -2.82 -1.55 -5.77
N GLU A 47 -3.90 -1.58 -4.99
CA GLU A 47 -5.04 -0.68 -5.12
C GLU A 47 -5.05 0.33 -3.98
N LEU A 48 -5.13 1.62 -4.31
CA LEU A 48 -5.32 2.72 -3.38
C LEU A 48 -6.79 3.13 -3.34
N LYS A 49 -7.40 3.08 -2.16
CA LYS A 49 -8.78 3.51 -1.92
C LYS A 49 -8.81 4.65 -0.92
N PHE A 50 -9.64 5.65 -1.20
CA PHE A 50 -10.02 6.65 -0.22
C PHE A 50 -11.22 6.13 0.57
N LEU A 51 -11.07 5.97 1.88
CA LEU A 51 -12.18 5.58 2.76
C LEU A 51 -13.10 6.77 3.03
N GLY A 52 -12.53 7.97 3.15
CA GLY A 52 -13.28 9.15 3.58
C GLY A 52 -13.85 8.96 4.98
N GLU A 53 -15.03 9.53 5.22
CA GLU A 53 -15.73 9.38 6.50
C GLU A 53 -16.36 7.99 6.66
N TRP A 54 -16.65 7.58 7.89
CA TRP A 54 -17.23 6.25 8.21
C TRP A 54 -18.56 5.94 7.50
N TRP A 55 -19.27 6.95 6.98
CA TRP A 55 -20.51 6.83 6.22
C TRP A 55 -20.31 6.85 4.70
N GLN A 56 -19.10 7.16 4.22
CA GLN A 56 -18.78 7.20 2.80
C GLN A 56 -18.43 5.81 2.29
N VAL A 57 -18.86 5.54 1.05
CA VAL A 57 -18.44 4.32 0.36
C VAL A 57 -16.99 4.52 -0.08
N PRO A 58 -16.08 3.59 0.25
CA PRO A 58 -14.69 3.70 -0.19
C PRO A 58 -14.59 3.81 -1.71
N ILE A 59 -13.84 4.81 -2.18
CA ILE A 59 -13.64 5.06 -3.60
C ILE A 59 -12.26 4.55 -3.99
N SER A 60 -12.21 3.61 -4.94
CA SER A 60 -10.94 3.21 -5.56
C SER A 60 -10.40 4.36 -6.40
N MET A 61 -9.18 4.78 -6.13
CA MET A 61 -8.55 5.93 -6.76
C MET A 61 -7.63 5.50 -7.89
N GLU A 62 -6.66 4.65 -7.56
CA GLU A 62 -5.64 4.18 -8.48
C GLU A 62 -5.30 2.72 -8.18
N THR A 63 -5.18 1.92 -9.23
CA THR A 63 -4.71 0.54 -9.16
C THR A 63 -3.46 0.42 -10.02
N LEU A 64 -2.35 0.01 -9.42
CA LEU A 64 -1.05 -0.08 -10.06
C LEU A 64 -0.43 -1.45 -9.82
N LEU A 65 0.29 -1.95 -10.81
CA LEU A 65 1.11 -3.14 -10.67
C LEU A 65 2.49 -2.77 -10.12
N THR A 66 3.08 -3.65 -9.30
CA THR A 66 4.45 -3.49 -8.84
C THR A 66 5.42 -3.38 -10.02
N ASN A 67 6.41 -2.51 -9.89
CA ASN A 67 7.52 -2.40 -10.85
C ASN A 67 8.60 -3.46 -10.58
N ALA A 68 9.67 -3.48 -11.39
CA ALA A 68 10.77 -4.45 -11.26
C ALA A 68 11.52 -4.40 -9.91
N SER A 69 11.31 -3.34 -9.13
CA SER A 69 11.87 -3.18 -7.78
C SER A 69 10.87 -3.50 -6.66
N GLY A 70 9.66 -3.96 -6.98
CA GLY A 70 8.60 -4.25 -6.01
C GLY A 70 7.93 -2.99 -5.45
N ASN A 71 8.07 -1.86 -6.14
CA ASN A 71 7.52 -0.59 -5.70
C ASN A 71 6.31 -0.19 -6.55
N VAL A 72 5.40 0.56 -5.96
CA VAL A 72 4.34 1.32 -6.62
C VAL A 72 4.43 2.78 -6.19
N SER A 73 4.19 3.70 -7.12
CA SER A 73 4.19 5.13 -6.86
C SER A 73 2.92 5.68 -7.46
N PHE A 74 2.03 6.21 -6.62
CA PHE A 74 0.80 6.83 -7.05
C PHE A 74 1.12 8.26 -7.50
N ALA A 75 0.67 8.64 -8.69
CA ALA A 75 0.99 9.96 -9.26
C ALA A 75 0.04 11.05 -8.76
N GLY A 76 -1.09 10.66 -8.17
CA GLY A 76 -2.08 11.56 -7.62
C GLY A 76 -1.57 12.43 -6.46
N SER A 77 -2.25 13.56 -6.29
CA SER A 77 -2.10 14.48 -5.16
C SER A 77 -3.36 14.38 -4.32
N TRP A 78 -3.22 13.87 -3.11
CA TRP A 78 -4.35 13.47 -2.28
C TRP A 78 -4.56 14.43 -1.11
N GLN A 79 -5.79 14.54 -0.64
CA GLN A 79 -6.14 15.39 0.50
C GLN A 79 -5.83 14.68 1.84
N THR A 80 -5.95 15.41 2.93
CA THR A 80 -5.97 14.83 4.28
C THR A 80 -7.19 13.91 4.44
N GLY A 81 -7.03 12.79 5.17
CA GLY A 81 -8.11 11.84 5.43
C GLY A 81 -7.64 10.38 5.52
N SER A 82 -8.63 9.47 5.56
CA SER A 82 -8.41 8.04 5.71
C SER A 82 -8.31 7.33 4.36
N TYR A 83 -7.29 6.49 4.21
CA TYR A 83 -6.98 5.73 3.01
C TYR A 83 -6.73 4.27 3.34
N THR A 84 -6.90 3.40 2.35
CA THR A 84 -6.46 2.00 2.41
C THR A 84 -5.67 1.65 1.16
N MET A 85 -4.60 0.89 1.33
CA MET A 85 -3.80 0.33 0.25
C MET A 85 -3.86 -1.18 0.37
N GLU A 86 -4.40 -1.82 -0.66
CA GLU A 86 -4.58 -3.27 -0.74
C GLU A 86 -3.60 -3.82 -1.78
N ALA A 87 -2.66 -4.65 -1.34
CA ALA A 87 -1.74 -5.39 -2.21
C ALA A 87 -2.23 -6.83 -2.35
N ARG A 88 -2.48 -7.24 -3.60
CA ARG A 88 -2.93 -8.58 -3.97
C ARG A 88 -1.89 -9.28 -4.83
N HIS A 89 -1.36 -10.38 -4.32
CA HIS A 89 -0.47 -11.23 -5.09
C HIS A 89 -1.26 -12.03 -6.13
N LEU A 90 -0.94 -11.83 -7.41
CA LEU A 90 -1.72 -12.42 -8.51
C LEU A 90 -1.52 -13.94 -8.63
N GLN A 91 -0.38 -14.47 -8.18
CA GLN A 91 -0.06 -15.89 -8.29
C GLN A 91 -0.61 -16.73 -7.13
N SER A 92 -0.39 -16.31 -5.88
CA SER A 92 -0.91 -17.05 -4.70
C SER A 92 -2.33 -16.65 -4.32
N GLY A 93 -2.77 -15.44 -4.70
CA GLY A 93 -4.03 -14.86 -4.25
C GLY A 93 -3.96 -14.19 -2.88
N ASP A 94 -2.80 -14.17 -2.23
CA ASP A 94 -2.62 -13.53 -0.92
C ASP A 94 -2.94 -12.03 -1.01
N LYS A 95 -3.57 -11.52 0.04
CA LYS A 95 -3.95 -10.11 0.15
C LYS A 95 -3.38 -9.52 1.41
N TYR A 96 -2.94 -8.27 1.30
CA TYR A 96 -2.47 -7.47 2.41
C TYR A 96 -3.09 -6.10 2.32
N LYS A 97 -3.72 -5.66 3.40
CA LYS A 97 -4.36 -4.36 3.44
C LYS A 97 -3.72 -3.52 4.53
N VAL A 98 -3.39 -2.27 4.19
CA VAL A 98 -2.88 -1.29 5.14
C VAL A 98 -3.81 -0.10 5.10
N ARG A 99 -4.38 0.24 6.25
CA ARG A 99 -5.07 1.49 6.46
C ARG A 99 -4.05 2.55 6.87
N PHE A 100 -4.21 3.75 6.36
CA PHE A 100 -3.42 4.88 6.81
C PHE A 100 -4.25 6.15 6.83
N ASP A 101 -4.06 6.91 7.90
CA ASP A 101 -4.82 8.11 8.20
C ASP A 101 -3.84 9.29 8.12
N CYS A 102 -4.04 10.16 7.14
CA CYS A 102 -3.18 11.31 6.88
C CYS A 102 -3.76 12.54 7.57
N HIS A 103 -2.93 13.25 8.33
CA HIS A 103 -3.30 14.43 9.10
C HIS A 103 -2.84 15.72 8.41
N ASP A 104 -3.43 16.86 8.79
CA ASP A 104 -3.10 18.17 8.22
C ASP A 104 -1.76 18.72 8.72
N ASP A 105 -1.28 18.21 9.85
CA ASP A 105 0.03 18.52 10.45
C ASP A 105 1.23 17.85 9.75
N GLY A 106 0.97 17.08 8.70
CA GLY A 106 2.00 16.38 7.91
C GLY A 106 2.44 15.05 8.52
N THR A 107 1.75 14.56 9.54
CA THR A 107 1.91 13.21 10.06
C THR A 107 0.89 12.25 9.44
N TYR A 108 1.21 10.96 9.44
CA TYR A 108 0.26 9.92 9.06
C TYR A 108 0.45 8.71 9.95
N ASP A 109 -0.66 8.08 10.31
CA ASP A 109 -0.68 6.82 11.04
C ASP A 109 -0.87 5.67 10.05
N THR A 110 -0.28 4.51 10.33
CA THR A 110 -0.50 3.30 9.52
C THR A 110 -0.92 2.14 10.41
N GLU A 111 -2.02 1.49 10.05
CA GLU A 111 -2.52 0.28 10.68
C GLU A 111 -2.57 -0.84 9.65
N VAL A 112 -1.98 -1.99 9.98
CA VAL A 112 -2.05 -3.17 9.11
C VAL A 112 -3.38 -3.86 9.38
N GLU A 113 -4.29 -3.83 8.41
CA GLU A 113 -5.50 -4.65 8.44
C GLU A 113 -5.11 -6.02 7.87
N ILE A 114 -4.75 -6.95 8.76
CA ILE A 114 -4.54 -8.34 8.38
C ILE A 114 -5.93 -8.96 8.17
N GLU A 115 -6.27 -9.29 6.92
CA GLU A 115 -7.41 -10.17 6.58
C GLU A 115 -6.96 -11.63 6.49
#